data_AF-A0A3M2C7Z3-F1
#
_entry.id   AF-A0A3M2C7Z3-F1
#
_cell.length_a   1.000
_cell.length_b   1.000
_cell.length_c   1.000
_cell.angle_alpha   90.00
_cell.angle_beta   90.00
_cell.angle_gamma   90.00
#
_symmetry.space_group_name_H-M   'P 1'
#
loop_
_entity.id
_entity.type
_entity.pdbx_description
1 polymer ?
#
loop_
_entity_poly.entity_id
_entity_poly.type
_entity_poly.pdbx_seq_one_letter_code
_entity_poly.pdbx_strand_id
1 'polypeptide(L)'
;LEPCDLAGFNIRRFDLPMLVAEFRRAGLAFDVTSRRLIDVQAIFHREEPRDLSAAARFYLGREHPEAHSALGDIRTSAAVLAAQFERYPHLPRDLDELNRYCDEQMPYRTEFDRWFDVTDQGPVFRRGKHRGRVLAEVAASEPDYLHWMLKADDMDPDVIAAVRKALDDLAGGGAAS
;
A
#
# COMPACT_ATOMS: atom_id res chain seq x y z
N LEU A 1 2.70 6.73 -37.57
CA LEU A 1 1.55 6.71 -36.65
C LEU A 1 1.51 8.05 -35.98
N GLU A 2 0.50 8.86 -36.28
CA GLU A 2 0.23 10.08 -35.50
C GLU A 2 0.03 9.69 -34.03
N PRO A 3 0.44 10.52 -33.07
CA PRO A 3 0.22 10.23 -31.66
C PRO A 3 -1.29 10.11 -31.40
N CYS A 4 -1.76 8.89 -31.10
CA CYS A 4 -3.10 8.65 -30.60
C CYS A 4 -3.15 8.80 -29.08
N ASP A 5 -4.24 9.38 -28.59
CA ASP A 5 -4.54 9.42 -27.15
C ASP A 5 -4.86 8.01 -26.63
N LEU A 6 -4.57 7.76 -25.36
CA LEU A 6 -4.80 6.47 -24.72
C LEU A 6 -5.89 6.60 -23.65
N ALA A 7 -6.80 5.64 -23.62
CA ALA A 7 -7.90 5.59 -22.65
C ALA A 7 -8.08 4.17 -22.10
N GLY A 8 -8.39 4.07 -20.81
CA GLY A 8 -8.65 2.80 -20.15
C GLY A 8 -9.03 2.96 -18.68
N PHE A 9 -9.33 1.87 -18.00
CA PHE A 9 -9.66 1.85 -16.58
C PHE A 9 -8.43 1.48 -15.77
N ASN A 10 -7.91 2.40 -14.95
CA ASN A 10 -6.63 2.26 -14.24
C ASN A 10 -5.41 2.19 -15.17
N ILE A 11 -5.55 2.73 -16.40
CA ILE A 11 -4.55 2.65 -17.46
C ILE A 11 -3.20 3.23 -17.01
N ARG A 12 -3.21 4.26 -16.16
CA ARG A 12 -1.99 4.93 -15.70
C ARG A 12 -1.13 4.04 -14.78
N ARG A 13 -1.75 3.16 -14.00
CA ARG A 13 -1.06 2.32 -13.02
C ARG A 13 -0.82 0.89 -13.50
N PHE A 14 -1.57 0.43 -14.49
CA PHE A 14 -1.52 -0.96 -14.94
C PHE A 14 -1.04 -1.11 -16.39
N ASP A 15 -1.91 -0.77 -17.35
CA ASP A 15 -1.66 -1.04 -18.76
C ASP A 15 -0.45 -0.26 -19.29
N LEU A 16 -0.33 1.03 -18.92
CA LEU A 16 0.71 1.89 -19.46
C LEU A 16 2.12 1.49 -18.98
N PRO A 17 2.39 1.25 -17.68
CA PRO A 17 3.68 0.71 -17.25
C PRO A 17 4.03 -0.62 -17.90
N MET A 18 3.06 -1.54 -18.03
CA MET A 18 3.26 -2.82 -18.70
C MET A 18 3.62 -2.63 -20.18
N LEU A 19 2.85 -1.82 -20.91
CA LEU A 19 3.08 -1.51 -22.32
C LEU A 19 4.47 -0.89 -22.54
N VAL A 20 4.85 0.09 -21.71
CA VAL A 20 6.20 0.70 -21.75
C VAL A 20 7.28 -0.35 -21.53
N ALA A 21 7.10 -1.27 -20.58
CA ALA A 21 8.05 -2.34 -20.31
C ALA A 21 8.16 -3.35 -21.47
N GLU A 22 7.06 -3.67 -22.15
CA GLU A 22 7.07 -4.54 -23.33
C GLU A 22 7.71 -3.87 -24.55
N PHE A 23 7.39 -2.60 -24.81
CA PHE A 23 8.01 -1.85 -25.92
C PHE A 23 9.52 -1.72 -25.73
N ARG A 24 9.96 -1.45 -24.49
CA ARG A 24 11.39 -1.43 -24.15
C ARG A 24 12.06 -2.79 -24.43
N ARG A 25 11.41 -3.91 -24.07
CA ARG A 25 11.92 -5.26 -24.36
C ARG A 25 12.02 -5.56 -25.86
N ALA A 26 11.09 -5.03 -26.65
CA ALA A 26 11.12 -5.12 -28.11
C ALA A 26 12.10 -4.15 -28.78
N GLY A 27 12.84 -3.33 -28.01
CA GLY A 27 13.74 -2.31 -28.55
C GLY A 27 13.02 -1.13 -29.21
N LEU A 28 11.72 -0.95 -28.92
CA LEU A 28 10.89 0.12 -29.48
C LEU A 28 10.82 1.31 -28.53
N ALA A 29 11.02 2.51 -29.08
CA ALA A 29 10.78 3.75 -28.35
C ALA A 29 9.28 4.04 -28.30
N PHE A 30 8.72 4.12 -27.09
CA PHE A 30 7.33 4.50 -26.85
C PHE A 30 7.28 5.70 -25.91
N ASP A 31 7.04 6.88 -26.49
CA ASP A 31 6.92 8.12 -25.72
C ASP A 31 5.48 8.37 -25.31
N VAL A 32 5.19 8.30 -24.02
CA VAL A 32 3.86 8.56 -23.47
C VAL A 32 3.59 10.05 -23.23
N THR A 33 4.63 10.88 -23.21
CA THR A 33 4.53 12.30 -22.80
C THR A 33 3.82 13.17 -23.84
N SER A 34 3.83 12.76 -25.10
CA SER A 34 3.17 13.41 -26.22
C SER A 34 1.69 13.00 -26.41
N ARG A 35 1.12 12.20 -25.48
CA ARG A 35 -0.24 11.62 -25.60
C ARG A 35 -1.12 12.05 -24.44
N ARG A 36 -2.40 12.31 -24.68
CA ARG A 36 -3.36 12.46 -23.56
C ARG A 36 -3.69 11.08 -23.00
N LEU A 37 -3.81 11.02 -21.68
CA LEU A 37 -4.11 9.81 -20.94
C LEU A 37 -5.45 9.98 -20.20
N ILE A 38 -6.49 9.33 -20.69
CA ILE A 38 -7.83 9.35 -20.10
C ILE A 38 -7.99 8.11 -19.22
N ASP A 39 -7.92 8.30 -17.91
CA ASP A 39 -8.10 7.22 -16.94
C ASP A 39 -9.52 7.26 -16.36
N VAL A 40 -10.34 6.29 -16.77
CA VAL A 40 -11.75 6.19 -16.35
C VAL A 40 -11.85 5.96 -14.84
N GLN A 41 -10.89 5.27 -14.22
CA GLN A 41 -10.88 5.06 -12.78
C GLN A 41 -10.66 6.38 -12.02
N ALA A 42 -9.81 7.25 -12.55
CA ALA A 42 -9.57 8.56 -11.93
C ALA A 42 -10.82 9.44 -11.95
N ILE A 43 -11.61 9.39 -13.01
CA ILE A 43 -12.91 10.09 -13.08
C ILE A 43 -13.87 9.47 -12.06
N PHE A 44 -14.01 8.14 -12.04
CA PHE A 44 -14.90 7.45 -11.11
C PHE A 44 -14.57 7.78 -9.64
N HIS A 45 -13.31 7.71 -9.22
CA HIS A 45 -12.95 8.04 -7.82
C HIS A 45 -13.10 9.51 -7.45
N ARG A 46 -13.11 10.41 -8.44
CA ARG A 46 -13.34 11.84 -8.23
C ARG A 46 -14.83 12.13 -8.02
N GLU A 47 -15.67 11.55 -8.86
CA GLU A 47 -17.13 11.76 -8.80
C GLU A 47 -17.81 10.89 -7.74
N GLU A 48 -17.21 9.74 -7.40
CA GLU A 48 -17.67 8.81 -6.37
C GLU A 48 -16.59 8.61 -5.29
N PRO A 49 -16.47 9.56 -4.34
CA PRO A 49 -15.51 9.47 -3.24
C PRO A 49 -15.69 8.20 -2.41
N ARG A 50 -14.58 7.67 -1.91
CA ARG A 50 -14.56 6.47 -1.04
C ARG A 50 -14.38 6.87 0.41
N ASP A 51 -15.29 7.69 0.92
CA ASP A 51 -15.31 8.18 2.30
C ASP A 51 -16.61 7.79 3.03
N LEU A 52 -16.67 8.08 4.33
CA LEU A 52 -17.83 7.73 5.16
C LEU A 52 -19.10 8.49 4.74
N SER A 53 -18.97 9.70 4.20
CA SER A 53 -20.11 10.50 3.73
C SER A 53 -20.73 9.89 2.47
N ALA A 54 -19.90 9.44 1.52
CA ALA A 54 -20.34 8.70 0.35
C ALA A 54 -20.97 7.35 0.74
N ALA A 55 -20.38 6.64 1.72
CA ALA A 55 -20.97 5.43 2.26
C ALA A 55 -22.34 5.68 2.92
N ALA A 56 -22.49 6.77 3.68
CA ALA A 56 -23.77 7.17 4.27
C ALA A 56 -24.83 7.44 3.21
N ARG A 57 -24.50 8.19 2.15
CA ARG A 57 -25.42 8.39 1.02
C ARG A 57 -25.84 7.07 0.37
N PHE A 58 -24.87 6.20 0.10
CA PHE A 58 -25.10 4.95 -0.64
C PHE A 58 -25.87 3.90 0.17
N TYR A 59 -25.53 3.70 1.44
CA TYR A 59 -26.12 2.66 2.28
C TYR A 59 -27.33 3.14 3.07
N LEU A 60 -27.35 4.41 3.50
CA LEU A 60 -28.38 4.95 4.39
C LEU A 60 -29.35 5.90 3.68
N GLY A 61 -29.08 6.29 2.42
CA GLY A 61 -29.92 7.21 1.66
C GLY A 61 -29.96 8.63 2.24
N ARG A 62 -28.95 9.03 3.03
CA ARG A 62 -28.88 10.34 3.69
C ARG A 62 -27.45 10.87 3.71
N GLU A 63 -27.32 12.18 3.84
CA GLU A 63 -26.02 12.82 4.12
C GLU A 63 -25.52 12.49 5.52
N HIS A 64 -24.22 12.76 5.76
CA HIS A 64 -23.58 12.68 7.08
C HIS A 64 -23.47 14.10 7.69
N PRO A 65 -24.49 14.58 8.44
CA PRO A 65 -24.56 15.96 8.89
C PRO A 65 -23.56 16.33 9.98
N GLU A 66 -23.08 15.33 10.74
CA GLU A 66 -22.11 15.50 11.83
C GLU A 66 -20.70 15.02 11.40
N ALA A 67 -20.42 15.07 10.10
CA ALA A 67 -19.11 14.70 9.55
C ALA A 67 -18.00 15.44 10.30
N HIS A 68 -16.94 14.70 10.64
CA HIS A 68 -15.78 15.18 11.39
C HIS A 68 -15.99 15.40 12.90
N SER A 69 -17.16 15.05 13.45
CA SER A 69 -17.27 14.80 14.89
C SER A 69 -17.04 13.33 15.18
N ALA A 70 -16.20 13.02 16.17
CA ALA A 70 -15.88 11.63 16.51
C ALA A 70 -17.14 10.78 16.80
N LEU A 71 -18.11 11.35 17.53
CA LEU A 71 -19.36 10.68 17.83
C LEU A 71 -20.24 10.48 16.59
N GLY A 72 -20.34 11.49 15.72
CA GLY A 72 -21.07 11.41 14.46
C GLY A 72 -20.47 10.36 13.52
N ASP A 73 -19.14 10.30 13.42
CA ASP A 73 -18.42 9.31 12.61
C ASP A 73 -18.62 7.89 13.15
N ILE A 74 -18.56 7.69 14.48
CA ILE A 74 -18.83 6.39 15.11
C ILE A 74 -20.27 5.92 14.82
N ARG A 75 -21.26 6.79 15.04
CA ARG A 75 -22.68 6.45 14.81
C ARG A 75 -22.96 6.12 13.35
N THR A 76 -22.39 6.90 12.43
CA THR A 76 -22.57 6.69 11.00
C THR A 76 -21.86 5.42 10.54
N SER A 77 -20.66 5.14 11.04
CA SER A 77 -19.94 3.89 10.74
C SER A 77 -20.73 2.66 11.20
N ALA A 78 -21.29 2.69 12.41
CA ALA A 78 -22.13 1.61 12.92
C ALA A 78 -23.40 1.40 12.08
N ALA A 79 -24.06 2.50 11.67
CA ALA A 79 -25.23 2.43 10.81
C ALA A 79 -24.90 1.87 9.41
N VAL A 80 -23.77 2.30 8.82
CA VAL A 80 -23.28 1.76 7.54
C VAL A 80 -23.00 0.27 7.65
N LEU A 81 -22.33 -0.18 8.72
CA LEU A 81 -22.08 -1.61 8.94
C LEU A 81 -23.38 -2.42 9.04
N ALA A 82 -24.39 -1.91 9.76
CA ALA A 82 -25.70 -2.57 9.84
C ALA A 82 -26.36 -2.69 8.44
N ALA A 83 -26.35 -1.61 7.66
CA ALA A 83 -26.89 -1.60 6.30
C ALA A 83 -26.10 -2.51 5.33
N GLN A 84 -24.78 -2.65 5.52
CA GLN A 84 -23.97 -3.61 4.76
C GLN A 84 -24.41 -5.06 5.05
N PHE A 85 -24.68 -5.39 6.32
CA PHE A 85 -25.18 -6.70 6.70
C PHE A 85 -26.59 -7.00 6.17
N GLU A 86 -27.44 -5.98 6.02
CA GLU A 86 -28.75 -6.11 5.39
C GLU A 86 -28.62 -6.32 3.87
N ARG A 87 -27.71 -5.57 3.23
CA ARG A 87 -27.53 -5.60 1.78
C ARG A 87 -26.74 -6.83 1.28
N TYR A 88 -25.81 -7.34 2.08
CA TYR A 88 -24.90 -8.43 1.72
C TYR A 88 -25.08 -9.61 2.68
N PRO A 89 -26.05 -10.51 2.43
CA PRO A 89 -26.31 -11.66 3.31
C PRO A 89 -25.15 -12.64 3.48
N HIS A 90 -24.16 -12.60 2.58
CA HIS A 90 -22.98 -13.46 2.60
C HIS A 90 -21.86 -12.95 3.51
N LEU A 91 -21.97 -11.74 4.07
CA LEU A 91 -20.95 -11.23 5.00
C LEU A 91 -20.89 -12.11 6.26
N PRO A 92 -19.69 -12.54 6.70
CA PRO A 92 -19.55 -13.33 7.92
C PRO A 92 -20.08 -12.60 9.15
N ARG A 93 -20.72 -13.35 10.05
CA ARG A 93 -21.26 -12.84 11.32
C ARG A 93 -20.34 -13.09 12.51
N ASP A 94 -19.38 -13.98 12.35
CA ASP A 94 -18.29 -14.18 13.29
C ASP A 94 -17.22 -13.10 13.11
N LEU A 95 -16.63 -12.63 14.21
CA LEU A 95 -15.67 -11.52 14.17
C LEU A 95 -14.34 -11.93 13.54
N ASP A 96 -13.86 -13.16 13.75
CA ASP A 96 -12.60 -13.62 13.18
C ASP A 96 -12.73 -13.81 11.67
N GLU A 97 -13.88 -14.34 11.22
CA GLU A 97 -14.18 -14.46 9.80
C GLU A 97 -14.38 -13.10 9.12
N LEU A 98 -15.07 -12.16 9.77
CA LEU A 98 -15.25 -10.81 9.23
C LEU A 98 -13.93 -10.04 9.19
N ASN A 99 -13.06 -10.23 10.19
CA ASN A 99 -11.71 -9.67 10.16
C ASN A 99 -10.92 -10.22 8.96
N ARG A 100 -10.96 -11.53 8.74
CA ARG A 100 -10.31 -12.15 7.57
C ARG A 100 -10.85 -11.62 6.25
N TYR A 101 -12.17 -11.43 6.16
CA TYR A 101 -12.82 -10.83 5.00
C TYR A 101 -12.30 -9.41 4.72
N CYS A 102 -12.09 -8.60 5.77
CA CYS A 102 -11.45 -7.29 5.64
C CYS A 102 -9.99 -7.41 5.20
N ASP A 103 -9.21 -8.31 5.81
CA ASP A 103 -7.78 -8.48 5.51
C ASP A 103 -7.53 -8.99 4.08
N GLU A 104 -8.43 -9.79 3.52
CA GLU A 104 -8.35 -10.23 2.12
C GLU A 104 -8.42 -9.06 1.12
N GLN A 105 -9.20 -8.02 1.44
CA GLN A 105 -9.35 -6.83 0.59
C GLN A 105 -8.39 -5.70 0.94
N MET A 106 -8.15 -5.48 2.22
CA MET A 106 -7.34 -4.39 2.74
C MET A 106 -6.55 -4.88 3.96
N PRO A 107 -5.47 -5.66 3.73
CA PRO A 107 -4.70 -6.25 4.82
C PRO A 107 -4.08 -5.16 5.69
N TYR A 108 -4.21 -5.30 7.00
CA TYR A 108 -3.41 -4.49 7.91
C TYR A 108 -1.93 -4.78 7.69
N ARG A 109 -1.14 -3.70 7.56
CA ARG A 109 0.32 -3.77 7.48
C ARG A 109 0.90 -3.07 8.68
N THR A 110 1.84 -3.70 9.35
CA THR A 110 2.67 -3.02 10.36
C THR A 110 3.62 -2.03 9.67
N GLU A 111 4.27 -1.14 10.42
CA GLU A 111 5.35 -0.32 9.86
C GLU A 111 6.50 -1.20 9.36
N PHE A 112 6.76 -2.33 10.03
CA PHE A 112 7.73 -3.31 9.57
C PHE A 112 7.38 -3.82 8.16
N ASP A 113 6.13 -4.23 7.91
CA ASP A 113 5.67 -4.70 6.58
C ASP A 113 5.69 -3.60 5.51
N ARG A 114 5.61 -2.32 5.94
CA ARG A 114 5.77 -1.17 5.04
C ARG A 114 7.23 -0.95 4.64
N TRP A 115 8.17 -1.32 5.50
CA TRP A 115 9.61 -1.24 5.23
C TRP A 115 10.19 -2.46 4.56
N PHE A 116 9.72 -3.65 4.92
CA PHE A 116 10.32 -4.92 4.53
C PHE A 116 9.32 -5.95 4.01
N ASP A 117 9.75 -6.71 3.01
CA ASP A 117 9.17 -7.98 2.61
C ASP A 117 9.92 -9.11 3.32
N VAL A 118 9.21 -10.01 3.99
CA VAL A 118 9.82 -11.19 4.61
C VAL A 118 10.01 -12.27 3.54
N THR A 119 11.25 -12.72 3.37
CA THR A 119 11.61 -13.78 2.43
C THR A 119 12.44 -14.85 3.15
N ASP A 120 12.73 -15.97 2.47
CA ASP A 120 13.62 -17.01 3.01
C ASP A 120 15.04 -16.52 3.29
N GLN A 121 15.47 -15.42 2.64
CA GLN A 121 16.76 -14.76 2.87
C GLN A 121 16.71 -13.73 4.02
N GLY A 122 15.54 -13.53 4.62
CA GLY A 122 15.28 -12.51 5.63
C GLY A 122 14.53 -11.28 5.08
N PRO A 123 14.48 -10.18 5.86
CA PRO A 123 13.77 -8.95 5.48
C PRO A 123 14.43 -8.27 4.27
N VAL A 124 13.63 -7.94 3.25
CA VAL A 124 14.05 -7.24 2.01
C VAL A 124 13.41 -5.88 1.97
N PHE A 125 14.16 -4.81 1.72
CA PHE A 125 13.59 -3.46 1.67
C PHE A 125 12.49 -3.34 0.61
N ARG A 126 11.27 -2.96 1.01
CA ARG A 126 10.14 -2.67 0.13
C ARG A 126 10.20 -1.24 -0.43
N ARG A 127 10.91 -0.34 0.26
CA ARG A 127 11.01 1.08 -0.07
C ARG A 127 12.40 1.67 0.22
N GLY A 128 12.58 2.93 -0.17
CA GLY A 128 13.83 3.67 0.06
C GLY A 128 14.94 3.33 -0.92
N LYS A 129 16.14 3.84 -0.64
CA LYS A 129 17.34 3.72 -1.50
C LYS A 129 17.70 2.26 -1.81
N HIS A 130 17.44 1.35 -0.87
CA HIS A 130 17.85 -0.05 -0.96
C HIS A 130 16.69 -0.99 -1.36
N ARG A 131 15.59 -0.47 -1.92
CA ARG A 131 14.45 -1.28 -2.35
C ARG A 131 14.90 -2.49 -3.17
N GLY A 132 14.45 -3.69 -2.76
CA GLY A 132 14.77 -4.97 -3.37
C GLY A 132 16.03 -5.65 -2.83
N ARG A 133 16.78 -5.02 -1.91
CA ARG A 133 17.97 -5.62 -1.29
C ARG A 133 17.67 -6.19 0.10
N VAL A 134 18.39 -7.24 0.47
CA VAL A 134 18.25 -7.91 1.78
C VAL A 134 18.85 -7.03 2.87
N LEU A 135 18.17 -6.89 4.01
CA LEU A 135 18.61 -6.05 5.13
C LEU A 135 20.02 -6.44 5.62
N ALA A 136 20.31 -7.73 5.73
CA ALA A 136 21.64 -8.22 6.11
C ALA A 136 22.74 -7.85 5.09
N GLU A 137 22.43 -7.84 3.79
CA GLU A 137 23.37 -7.43 2.75
C GLU A 137 23.70 -5.92 2.87
N VAL A 138 22.68 -5.10 3.16
CA VAL A 138 22.86 -3.67 3.39
C VAL A 138 23.63 -3.43 4.69
N ALA A 139 23.39 -4.21 5.74
CA ALA A 139 24.16 -4.15 6.98
C ALA A 139 25.66 -4.40 6.75
N ALA A 140 26.00 -5.37 5.89
CA ALA A 140 27.40 -5.69 5.57
C ALA A 140 28.07 -4.69 4.63
N SER A 141 27.35 -4.19 3.63
CA SER A 141 27.92 -3.36 2.56
C SER A 141 27.81 -1.85 2.81
N GLU A 142 26.76 -1.40 3.51
CA GLU A 142 26.43 0.01 3.72
C GLU A 142 25.88 0.27 5.15
N PRO A 143 26.61 -0.08 6.22
CA PRO A 143 26.13 0.03 7.61
C PRO A 143 25.76 1.46 8.02
N ASP A 144 26.38 2.49 7.43
CA ASP A 144 26.06 3.90 7.69
C ASP A 144 24.60 4.24 7.38
N TYR A 145 24.01 3.60 6.35
CA TYR A 145 22.59 3.79 6.04
C TYR A 145 21.71 3.27 7.18
N LEU A 146 22.07 2.13 7.75
CA LEU A 146 21.34 1.55 8.89
C LEU A 146 21.54 2.39 10.16
N HIS A 147 22.75 2.88 10.42
CA HIS A 147 22.98 3.81 11.53
C HIS A 147 22.19 5.12 11.39
N TRP A 148 22.01 5.62 10.17
CA TRP A 148 21.10 6.74 9.91
C TRP A 148 19.65 6.37 10.24
N MET A 149 19.18 5.19 9.82
CA MET A 149 17.83 4.72 10.16
C MET A 149 17.62 4.63 11.68
N LEU A 150 18.63 4.16 12.43
CA LEU A 150 18.57 4.07 13.90
C LEU A 150 18.51 5.41 14.62
N LYS A 151 18.93 6.50 13.96
CA LYS A 151 18.91 7.87 14.49
C LYS A 151 17.72 8.69 14.00
N ALA A 152 16.88 8.12 13.13
CA ALA A 152 15.69 8.80 12.65
C ALA A 152 14.64 8.85 13.78
N ASP A 153 14.22 10.06 14.15
CA ASP A 153 13.34 10.29 15.32
C ASP A 153 11.97 9.60 15.18
N ASP A 154 11.45 9.48 13.96
CA ASP A 154 10.12 8.91 13.68
C ASP A 154 10.18 7.46 13.18
N MET A 155 11.30 6.75 13.39
CA MET A 155 11.41 5.36 12.96
C MET A 155 10.68 4.43 13.94
N ASP A 156 9.86 3.53 13.39
CA ASP A 156 9.10 2.58 14.17
C ASP A 156 10.01 1.62 14.97
N PRO A 157 9.68 1.29 16.24
CA PRO A 157 10.49 0.42 17.09
C PRO A 157 10.78 -0.96 16.49
N ASP A 158 9.84 -1.56 15.75
CA ASP A 158 10.03 -2.89 15.16
C ASP A 158 11.01 -2.83 13.99
N VAL A 159 10.97 -1.73 13.23
CA VAL A 159 11.96 -1.44 12.18
C VAL A 159 13.34 -1.22 12.79
N ILE A 160 13.43 -0.43 13.87
CA ILE A 160 14.68 -0.22 14.61
C ILE A 160 15.23 -1.54 15.13
N ALA A 161 14.40 -2.38 15.75
CA ALA A 161 14.81 -3.66 16.32
C ALA A 161 15.40 -4.59 15.25
N ALA A 162 14.75 -4.70 14.09
CA ALA A 162 15.25 -5.50 12.99
C ALA A 162 16.58 -4.98 12.42
N VAL A 163 16.71 -3.66 12.28
CA VAL A 163 17.95 -3.02 11.84
C VAL A 163 19.09 -3.25 12.83
N ARG A 164 18.85 -3.08 14.13
CA ARG A 164 19.84 -3.37 15.18
C ARG A 164 20.29 -4.82 15.13
N LYS A 165 19.33 -5.76 15.09
CA LYS A 165 19.63 -7.19 14.99
C LYS A 165 20.54 -7.50 13.79
N ALA A 166 20.25 -6.93 12.62
CA ALA A 166 21.06 -7.16 11.43
C ALA A 166 22.51 -6.65 11.56
N LEU A 167 22.72 -5.53 12.26
CA LEU A 167 24.06 -5.01 12.56
C LEU A 167 24.79 -5.85 13.62
N ASP A 168 24.07 -6.28 14.67
CA ASP A 168 24.63 -7.08 15.76
C ASP A 168 25.04 -8.49 15.28
N ASP A 169 24.22 -9.13 14.44
CA ASP A 169 24.52 -10.44 13.86
C ASP A 169 25.82 -10.42 13.04
N LEU A 170 26.11 -9.31 12.35
CA LEU A 170 27.36 -9.11 11.61
C LEU A 170 28.56 -8.99 12.56
N ALA A 171 28.42 -8.24 13.67
CA ALA A 171 29.48 -8.05 14.65
C ALA A 171 29.81 -9.35 15.43
N GLY A 172 28.79 -10.15 15.74
CA GLY A 172 28.93 -11.42 16.45
C GLY A 172 29.51 -12.56 15.60
N GLY A 173 29.26 -12.56 14.28
CA GLY A 173 29.76 -13.58 13.34
C GLY A 173 31.28 -13.52 13.07
N GLY A 174 31.94 -12.39 13.40
CA GLY A 174 33.38 -12.22 13.22
C GLY A 174 34.26 -12.74 14.35
N ALA A 175 33.69 -13.20 15.47
CA ALA A 175 34.43 -13.69 16.63
C ALA A 175 34.70 -15.22 16.61
N ALA A 176 34.23 -15.92 15.58
CA ALA A 176 34.44 -17.35 15.38
C ALA A 176 35.20 -17.60 14.06
N SER A 177 36.48 -17.23 14.02
CA SER A 177 37.45 -17.69 13.01
C SER A 177 38.84 -17.78 13.61
#